data_AF-A0A957K5W7-F1
#
_entry.id   AF-A0A957K5W7-F1
#
_cell.length_a   1.000
_cell.length_b   1.000
_cell.length_c   1.000
_cell.angle_alpha   90.00
_cell.angle_beta   90.00
_cell.angle_gamma   90.00
#
_symmetry.space_group_name_H-M   'P 1'
#
loop_
_entity.id
_entity.type
_entity.pdbx_description
1 polymer ?
#
loop_
_entity_poly.entity_id
_entity_poly.type
_entity_poly.pdbx_seq_one_letter_code
_entity_poly.pdbx_strand_id
1 'polypeptide(L)'
;MSDFRRQTSQVIDSILREGDIVYITQHGRPKVVLLDYQQYEALLANQAVSPDSRESGLMLAITVSAEEARQHVNRQVIPDLGTGLRAGSPALLWREQQLFWQVSILLSLPQLGEMGAVGAIRVDAHSGVIEITAAELEQIRQHAQRLYDGATLSTE
;
A
#
# COMPACT_ATOMS: atom_id res chain seq x y z
N MET A 1 18.94 12.25 24.20
CA MET A 1 19.29 12.87 22.89
C MET A 1 19.92 11.89 21.88
N SER A 2 20.07 10.59 22.17
CA SER A 2 20.74 9.62 21.26
C SER A 2 19.79 8.82 20.33
N ASP A 3 18.49 8.80 20.61
CA ASP A 3 17.53 7.93 19.90
C ASP A 3 17.19 8.43 18.49
N PHE A 4 16.81 9.71 18.37
CA PHE A 4 16.37 10.28 17.10
C PHE A 4 17.48 10.28 16.03
N ARG A 5 18.73 10.50 16.44
CA ARG A 5 19.88 10.54 15.53
C ARG A 5 20.25 9.16 14.98
N ARG A 6 20.00 8.09 15.74
CA ARG A 6 20.21 6.70 15.31
C ARG A 6 19.12 6.28 14.32
N GLN A 7 17.88 6.69 14.58
CA GLN A 7 16.73 6.44 13.72
C GLN A 7 16.80 7.25 12.41
N THR A 8 17.37 8.46 12.45
CA THR A 8 17.60 9.30 11.25
C THR A 8 18.54 8.61 10.26
N SER A 9 19.58 7.93 10.75
CA SER A 9 20.54 7.27 9.86
C SER A 9 19.93 6.04 9.18
N GLN A 10 19.05 5.30 9.87
CA GLN A 10 18.31 4.17 9.28
C GLN A 10 17.30 4.63 8.23
N VAL A 11 16.59 5.73 8.51
CA VAL A 11 15.69 6.37 7.56
C VAL A 11 16.44 6.80 6.29
N ILE A 12 17.60 7.45 6.44
CA ILE A 12 18.42 7.87 5.29
C ILE A 12 18.95 6.66 4.51
N ASP A 13 19.39 5.59 5.18
CA ASP A 13 19.94 4.41 4.50
C ASP A 13 18.86 3.64 3.72
N SER A 14 17.62 3.56 4.23
CA SER A 14 16.51 2.92 3.50
C SER A 14 16.04 3.77 2.31
N ILE A 15 16.03 5.11 2.43
CA ILE A 15 15.79 5.99 1.27
C ILE A 15 16.88 5.81 0.20
N LEU A 16 18.16 5.81 0.59
CA LEU A 16 19.29 5.81 -0.35
C LEU A 16 19.62 4.43 -0.95
N ARG A 17 19.31 3.33 -0.27
CA ARG A 17 19.63 1.97 -0.74
C ARG A 17 18.42 1.19 -1.24
N GLU A 18 17.28 1.35 -0.59
CA GLU A 18 16.08 0.56 -0.87
C GLU A 18 15.09 1.34 -1.75
N GLY A 19 15.31 2.65 -1.93
CA GLY A 19 14.44 3.52 -2.72
C GLY A 19 13.13 3.83 -1.99
N ASP A 20 13.13 3.75 -0.66
CA ASP A 20 11.96 4.01 0.14
C ASP A 20 11.59 5.49 0.14
N ILE A 21 10.28 5.75 0.22
CA ILE A 21 9.73 7.09 0.42
C ILE A 21 9.30 7.23 1.87
N VAL A 22 9.85 8.23 2.56
CA VAL A 22 9.59 8.43 4.00
C VAL A 22 8.71 9.65 4.23
N TYR A 23 7.62 9.43 4.98
CA TYR A 23 6.64 10.45 5.31
C TYR A 23 6.85 10.96 6.73
N ILE A 24 6.99 12.28 6.86
CA ILE A 24 6.85 12.95 8.15
C ILE A 24 5.43 13.48 8.25
N THR A 25 4.62 12.82 9.07
CA THR A 25 3.22 13.20 9.29
C THR A 25 3.07 14.09 10.53
N GLN A 26 2.21 15.10 10.43
CA GLN A 26 1.74 15.90 11.56
C GLN A 26 0.21 15.77 11.65
N HIS A 27 -0.33 15.36 12.80
CA HIS A 27 -1.77 15.11 12.97
C HIS A 27 -2.35 14.11 11.94
N GLY A 28 -1.59 13.08 11.58
CA GLY A 28 -1.99 12.08 10.59
C GLY A 28 -1.97 12.55 9.13
N ARG A 29 -1.54 13.80 8.87
CA ARG A 29 -1.38 14.35 7.51
C ARG A 29 0.10 14.44 7.14
N PRO A 30 0.54 13.92 5.98
CA PRO A 30 1.92 14.06 5.54
C PRO A 30 2.25 15.54 5.27
N LYS A 31 3.33 16.02 5.86
CA LYS A 31 3.84 17.40 5.66
C LYS A 31 5.18 17.45 4.94
N VAL A 32 5.98 16.39 5.07
CA VAL A 32 7.25 16.26 4.36
C VAL A 32 7.31 14.85 3.79
N VAL A 33 7.74 14.76 2.54
CA VAL A 33 8.04 13.50 1.86
C VAL A 33 9.53 13.54 1.53
N LEU A 34 10.28 12.55 2.00
CA LEU A 34 11.69 12.37 1.69
C LEU A 34 11.79 11.28 0.62
N LEU A 35 12.48 11.60 -0.47
CA LEU A 35 12.74 10.74 -1.62
C LEU A 35 14.20 10.90 -2.03
N ASP A 36 14.73 9.88 -2.72
CA ASP A 36 16.09 9.98 -3.25
C ASP A 36 16.15 10.90 -4.48
N TYR A 37 17.37 11.29 -4.85
CA TYR A 37 17.57 12.28 -5.90
C TYR A 37 17.17 11.77 -7.31
N GLN A 38 17.37 10.49 -7.60
CA GLN A 38 16.96 9.92 -8.90
C GLN A 38 15.44 9.84 -9.01
N GLN A 39 14.75 9.55 -7.90
CA GLN A 39 13.28 9.65 -7.83
C GLN A 39 12.80 11.08 -8.04
N TYR A 40 13.48 12.06 -7.45
CA TYR A 40 13.18 13.48 -7.69
C TYR A 40 13.36 13.85 -9.17
N GLU A 41 14.45 13.45 -9.81
CA GLU A 41 14.68 13.72 -11.24
C GLU A 41 13.64 13.04 -12.13
N ALA A 42 13.20 11.83 -11.82
CA ALA A 42 12.13 11.14 -12.56
C ALA A 42 10.79 11.91 -12.47
N LEU A 43 10.47 12.47 -11.29
CA LEU A 43 9.28 13.31 -11.11
C LEU A 43 9.35 14.60 -11.94
N LEU A 44 10.53 15.20 -12.03
CA LEU A 44 10.75 16.38 -12.88
C LEU A 44 10.74 16.03 -14.38
N ALA A 45 11.30 14.89 -14.77
CA ALA A 45 11.38 14.47 -16.16
C ALA A 45 10.00 14.17 -16.76
N ASN A 46 9.06 13.68 -15.94
CA ASN A 46 7.67 13.49 -16.35
C ASN A 46 6.87 14.81 -16.42
N GLN A 47 7.54 15.93 -16.12
CA GLN A 47 7.03 17.29 -16.24
C GLN A 47 7.86 18.09 -17.21
N ALA A 48 7.54 17.98 -18.50
CA ALA A 48 7.71 19.11 -19.39
C ALA A 48 6.76 20.25 -18.95
N VAL A 49 7.09 20.92 -17.83
CA VAL A 49 6.44 22.12 -17.33
C VAL A 49 7.18 23.32 -17.90
N SER A 50 6.43 24.14 -18.63
CA SER A 50 6.83 25.46 -19.11
C SER A 50 7.47 26.29 -17.98
N PRO A 51 8.54 27.07 -18.26
CA PRO A 51 9.35 27.77 -17.25
C PRO A 51 8.64 28.95 -16.53
N ASP A 52 7.33 29.12 -16.70
CA ASP A 52 6.56 30.25 -16.15
C ASP A 52 5.83 29.91 -14.83
N SER A 53 5.77 28.64 -14.43
CA SER A 53 5.08 28.22 -13.19
C SER A 53 6.03 28.18 -11.99
N ARG A 54 6.58 29.34 -11.61
CA ARG A 54 7.50 29.50 -10.46
C ARG A 54 6.79 29.47 -9.10
N GLU A 55 5.69 28.75 -8.92
CA GLU A 55 5.08 28.49 -7.59
C GLU A 55 4.35 27.14 -7.49
N SER A 56 4.47 26.24 -8.48
CA SER A 56 3.81 24.93 -8.42
C SER A 56 4.82 23.84 -8.07
N GLY A 57 5.26 23.81 -6.81
CA GLY A 57 5.85 22.61 -6.25
C GLY A 57 4.77 21.53 -6.27
N LEU A 58 4.93 20.47 -7.08
CA LEU A 58 3.91 19.44 -7.12
C LEU A 58 3.84 18.68 -5.80
N MET A 59 2.78 18.98 -5.08
CA MET A 59 2.24 18.16 -4.02
C MET A 59 1.78 16.84 -4.65
N LEU A 60 2.60 15.79 -4.58
CA LEU A 60 2.15 14.40 -4.71
C LEU A 60 1.21 14.13 -3.53
N ALA A 61 -0.02 14.60 -3.66
CA ALA A 61 -1.00 14.56 -2.59
C ALA A 61 -1.53 13.13 -2.48
N ILE A 62 -1.10 12.43 -1.44
CA ILE A 62 -1.83 11.30 -0.91
C ILE A 62 -3.16 11.87 -0.40
N THR A 63 -4.19 11.78 -1.23
CA THR A 63 -5.54 12.23 -0.89
C THR A 63 -6.26 11.16 -0.08
N VAL A 64 -6.03 9.90 -0.42
CA VAL A 64 -6.63 8.75 0.23
C VAL A 64 -5.67 8.23 1.28
N SER A 65 -6.12 8.19 2.53
CA SER A 65 -5.36 7.61 3.63
C SER A 65 -5.31 6.08 3.54
N ALA A 66 -4.34 5.47 4.23
CA ALA A 66 -4.25 4.02 4.36
C ALA A 66 -5.57 3.41 4.85
N GLU A 67 -6.20 4.01 5.86
CA GLU A 67 -7.45 3.50 6.44
C GLU A 67 -8.62 3.61 5.45
N GLU A 68 -8.71 4.70 4.67
CA GLU A 68 -9.71 4.83 3.61
C GLU A 68 -9.51 3.78 2.52
N ALA A 69 -8.26 3.52 2.12
CA ALA A 69 -7.95 2.45 1.17
C ALA A 69 -8.35 1.06 1.70
N ARG A 70 -8.07 0.77 2.98
CA ARG A 70 -8.52 -0.46 3.64
C ARG A 70 -10.04 -0.59 3.64
N GLN A 71 -10.74 0.50 3.95
CA GLN A 71 -12.20 0.54 3.96
C GLN A 71 -12.79 0.35 2.56
N HIS A 72 -12.17 0.91 1.53
CA HIS A 72 -12.58 0.70 0.13
C HIS A 72 -12.51 -0.78 -0.23
N VAL A 73 -11.38 -1.43 0.05
CA VAL A 73 -11.22 -2.89 -0.19
C VAL A 73 -12.23 -3.69 0.62
N ASN A 74 -12.43 -3.35 1.90
CA ASN A 74 -13.37 -4.05 2.77
C ASN A 74 -14.83 -3.92 2.31
N ARG A 75 -15.20 -2.80 1.68
CA ARG A 75 -16.56 -2.57 1.18
C ARG A 75 -16.80 -3.12 -0.22
N GLN A 76 -15.80 -3.08 -1.09
CA GLN A 76 -15.98 -3.37 -2.52
C GLN A 76 -15.50 -4.77 -2.91
N VAL A 77 -14.44 -5.28 -2.27
CA VAL A 77 -13.78 -6.53 -2.70
C VAL A 77 -14.16 -7.70 -1.80
N ILE A 78 -14.21 -7.49 -0.48
CA ILE A 78 -14.54 -8.56 0.48
C ILE A 78 -15.91 -9.20 0.23
N PRO A 79 -17.00 -8.47 -0.10
CA PRO A 79 -18.30 -9.09 -0.38
C PRO A 79 -18.26 -10.11 -1.52
N ASP A 80 -17.42 -9.86 -2.54
CA ASP A 80 -17.29 -10.74 -3.71
C ASP A 80 -16.35 -11.93 -3.43
N LEU A 81 -15.44 -11.79 -2.47
CA LEU A 81 -14.48 -12.82 -2.10
C LEU A 81 -15.07 -13.91 -1.19
N GLY A 82 -16.08 -13.58 -0.38
CA GLY A 82 -16.80 -14.54 0.47
C GLY A 82 -16.45 -14.44 1.97
N THR A 83 -16.87 -15.43 2.74
CA THR A 83 -16.75 -15.42 4.21
C THR A 83 -15.32 -15.74 4.67
N GLY A 84 -14.93 -15.17 5.81
CA GLY A 84 -13.62 -15.41 6.42
C GLY A 84 -12.47 -14.60 5.81
N LEU A 85 -12.71 -13.81 4.76
CA LEU A 85 -11.71 -12.92 4.19
C LEU A 85 -11.86 -11.50 4.75
N ARG A 86 -10.73 -10.83 5.01
CA ARG A 86 -10.71 -9.46 5.53
C ARG A 86 -9.56 -8.64 4.95
N ALA A 87 -9.77 -7.34 4.86
CA ALA A 87 -8.71 -6.38 4.53
C ALA A 87 -7.78 -6.18 5.72
N GLY A 88 -6.50 -6.50 5.54
CA GLY A 88 -5.40 -6.29 6.46
C GLY A 88 -4.77 -4.89 6.34
N SER A 89 -3.56 -4.76 6.86
CA SER A 89 -2.84 -3.49 6.87
C SER A 89 -2.42 -3.05 5.46
N PRO A 90 -2.68 -1.80 5.06
CA PRO A 90 -2.16 -1.22 3.82
C PRO A 90 -0.67 -0.90 3.93
N ALA A 91 0.07 -1.18 2.86
CA ALA A 91 1.44 -0.71 2.63
C ALA A 91 1.47 0.20 1.41
N LEU A 92 2.26 1.27 1.42
CA LEU A 92 2.35 2.17 0.28
C LEU A 92 3.41 1.69 -0.70
N LEU A 93 3.08 1.69 -1.99
CA LEU A 93 3.96 1.28 -3.07
C LEU A 93 4.05 2.39 -4.12
N TRP A 94 5.28 2.65 -4.59
CA TRP A 94 5.53 3.46 -5.76
C TRP A 94 5.74 2.56 -6.97
N ARG A 95 4.87 2.67 -7.97
CA ARG A 95 4.91 1.87 -9.21
C ARG A 95 4.52 2.75 -10.38
N GLU A 96 5.23 2.63 -11.48
CA GLU A 96 4.84 3.28 -12.75
C GLU A 96 4.58 4.80 -12.62
N GLN A 97 5.31 5.46 -11.72
CA GLN A 97 5.19 6.89 -11.40
C GLN A 97 3.87 7.28 -10.69
N GLN A 98 3.22 6.32 -10.04
CA GLN A 98 2.01 6.49 -9.24
C GLN A 98 2.13 5.83 -7.86
N LEU A 99 1.40 6.38 -6.88
CA LEU A 99 1.32 5.86 -5.52
C LEU A 99 0.09 4.96 -5.37
N PHE A 100 0.31 3.76 -4.84
CA PHE A 100 -0.76 2.81 -4.54
C PHE A 100 -0.70 2.33 -3.10
N TRP A 101 -1.86 2.25 -2.46
CA TRP A 101 -2.03 1.45 -1.25
C TRP A 101 -2.22 -0.01 -1.63
N GLN A 102 -1.28 -0.85 -1.24
CA GLN A 102 -1.39 -2.29 -1.30
C GLN A 102 -2.00 -2.81 0.00
N VAL A 103 -3.26 -3.25 -0.07
CA VAL A 103 -4.01 -3.78 1.06
C VAL A 103 -3.95 -5.31 1.02
N SER A 104 -3.37 -5.93 2.04
CA SER A 104 -3.32 -7.39 2.13
C SER A 104 -4.70 -7.97 2.38
N ILE A 105 -5.04 -9.10 1.74
CA ILE A 105 -6.25 -9.86 2.02
C ILE A 105 -5.86 -11.05 2.90
N LEU A 106 -6.47 -11.11 4.08
CA LEU A 106 -6.19 -12.12 5.09
C LEU A 106 -7.35 -13.10 5.17
N LEU A 107 -7.06 -14.40 5.25
CA LEU A 107 -8.02 -15.43 5.64
C LEU A 107 -8.00 -15.58 7.16
N SER A 108 -9.18 -15.52 7.78
CA SER A 108 -9.38 -15.78 9.19
C SER A 108 -10.66 -16.57 9.41
N LEU A 109 -10.52 -17.69 10.12
CA LEU A 109 -11.61 -18.61 10.40
C LEU A 109 -11.97 -18.54 11.88
N PRO A 110 -13.27 -18.59 12.26
CA PRO A 110 -13.69 -18.49 13.66
C PRO A 110 -13.04 -19.53 14.59
N GLN A 111 -12.80 -20.74 14.07
CA GLN A 111 -12.27 -21.86 14.85
C GLN A 111 -10.74 -21.96 14.82
N LEU A 112 -10.10 -21.43 13.76
CA LEU A 112 -8.67 -21.61 13.49
C LEU A 112 -7.84 -20.32 13.63
N GLY A 113 -8.50 -19.18 13.86
CA GLY A 113 -7.81 -17.89 13.97
C GLY A 113 -7.41 -17.31 12.62
N GLU A 114 -6.33 -16.54 12.58
CA GLU A 114 -5.80 -15.97 11.33
C GLU A 114 -4.92 -17.00 10.62
N MET A 115 -5.30 -17.34 9.38
CA MET A 115 -4.62 -18.32 8.54
C MET A 115 -3.47 -17.73 7.73
N GLY A 116 -3.51 -16.42 7.49
CA GLY A 116 -2.48 -15.68 6.78
C GLY A 116 -3.01 -14.96 5.53
N ALA A 117 -2.08 -14.37 4.78
CA ALA A 117 -2.38 -13.58 3.59
C ALA A 117 -2.62 -14.48 2.37
N VAL A 118 -3.74 -14.25 1.68
CA VAL A 118 -4.12 -14.96 0.45
C VAL A 118 -3.90 -14.14 -0.82
N GLY A 119 -3.64 -12.83 -0.66
CA GLY A 119 -3.31 -11.94 -1.76
C GLY A 119 -3.25 -10.48 -1.31
N ALA A 120 -3.15 -9.57 -2.26
CA ALA A 120 -3.18 -8.13 -1.99
C ALA A 120 -3.94 -7.39 -3.10
N ILE A 121 -4.61 -6.31 -2.71
CA ILE A 121 -5.37 -5.43 -3.60
C ILE A 121 -4.69 -4.08 -3.68
N ARG A 122 -4.59 -3.54 -4.89
CA ARG A 122 -4.02 -2.22 -5.14
C ARG A 122 -5.14 -1.18 -5.20
N VAL A 123 -4.94 -0.09 -4.47
CA VAL A 123 -5.83 1.08 -4.45
C VAL A 123 -5.00 2.30 -4.79
N ASP A 124 -5.40 3.06 -5.80
CA ASP A 124 -4.72 4.31 -6.16
C ASP A 124 -4.80 5.31 -4.98
N ALA A 125 -3.64 5.80 -4.53
CA ALA A 125 -3.54 6.64 -3.32
C ALA A 125 -4.04 8.08 -3.52
N HIS A 126 -4.34 8.46 -4.77
CA HIS A 126 -4.85 9.78 -5.11
C HIS A 126 -6.37 9.80 -5.29
N SER A 127 -6.92 8.79 -5.95
CA SER A 127 -8.33 8.68 -6.35
C SER A 127 -9.12 7.69 -5.51
N GLY A 128 -8.46 6.72 -4.89
CA GLY A 128 -9.11 5.65 -4.13
C GLY A 128 -9.74 4.57 -5.01
N VAL A 129 -9.47 4.60 -6.32
CA VAL A 129 -9.91 3.59 -7.28
C VAL A 129 -9.19 2.28 -7.01
N ILE A 130 -9.94 1.19 -6.96
CA ILE A 130 -9.40 -0.15 -6.81
C ILE A 130 -9.10 -0.71 -8.19
N GLU A 131 -7.84 -1.07 -8.43
CA GLU A 131 -7.45 -1.78 -9.64
C GLU A 131 -7.42 -3.28 -9.33
N ILE A 132 -8.51 -3.95 -9.70
CA ILE A 132 -8.62 -5.41 -9.57
C ILE A 132 -9.27 -6.00 -10.81
N THR A 133 -8.65 -7.02 -11.36
CA THR A 133 -9.20 -7.81 -12.47
C THR A 133 -9.95 -9.04 -11.98
N ALA A 134 -10.88 -9.56 -12.78
CA ALA A 134 -11.58 -10.80 -12.45
C ALA A 134 -10.61 -11.99 -12.27
N ALA A 135 -9.49 -12.00 -13.00
CA ALA A 135 -8.45 -13.02 -12.88
C ALA A 135 -7.73 -12.94 -11.52
N GLU A 136 -7.35 -11.74 -11.07
CA GLU A 136 -6.75 -11.54 -9.73
C GLU A 136 -7.71 -11.94 -8.62
N LEU A 137 -8.99 -11.57 -8.74
CA LEU A 137 -10.03 -11.94 -7.79
C LEU A 137 -10.16 -13.47 -7.67
N GLU A 138 -10.16 -14.17 -8.80
CA GLU A 138 -10.24 -15.62 -8.84
C GLU A 138 -8.98 -16.29 -8.28
N GLN A 139 -7.80 -15.73 -8.53
CA GLN A 139 -6.56 -16.19 -7.91
C GLN A 139 -6.59 -16.09 -6.38
N ILE A 140 -7.14 -15.00 -5.84
CA ILE A 140 -7.30 -14.82 -4.39
C ILE A 140 -8.25 -15.89 -3.83
N ARG A 141 -9.37 -16.19 -4.51
CA ARG A 141 -10.29 -17.26 -4.08
C ARG A 141 -9.62 -18.63 -4.10
N GLN A 142 -8.92 -18.97 -5.18
CA GLN A 142 -8.20 -20.23 -5.28
C GLN A 142 -7.10 -20.37 -4.23
N HIS A 143 -6.41 -19.27 -3.90
CA HIS A 143 -5.40 -19.30 -2.84
C HIS A 143 -6.04 -19.47 -1.46
N ALA A 144 -7.15 -18.79 -1.18
CA ALA A 144 -7.90 -18.95 0.05
C ALA A 144 -8.41 -20.39 0.23
N GLN A 145 -8.95 -21.00 -0.84
CA GLN A 145 -9.40 -22.39 -0.81
C GLN A 145 -8.24 -23.36 -0.51
N ARG A 146 -7.10 -23.19 -1.18
CA ARG A 146 -5.90 -24.01 -0.91
C ARG A 146 -5.40 -23.86 0.52
N LEU A 147 -5.43 -22.65 1.06
CA LEU A 147 -5.00 -22.38 2.44
C LEU A 147 -5.97 -23.01 3.45
N TYR A 148 -7.27 -22.97 3.17
CA TYR A 148 -8.29 -23.65 3.97
C TYR A 148 -8.10 -25.17 3.96
N ASP A 149 -7.98 -25.78 2.78
CA ASP A 149 -7.83 -27.23 2.63
C ASP A 149 -6.55 -27.73 3.31
N GLY A 150 -5.43 -27.01 3.16
CA GLY A 150 -4.17 -27.38 3.82
C GLY A 150 -4.26 -27.32 5.35
N ALA A 151 -5.06 -26.40 5.89
CA ALA A 151 -5.22 -26.23 7.32
C ALA A 151 -6.14 -27.27 7.97
N THR A 152 -7.21 -27.66 7.26
CA THR A 152 -8.12 -28.70 7.73
C THR A 152 -7.47 -30.09 7.64
N LEU A 153 -6.71 -30.36 6.59
CA LEU A 153 -5.96 -31.63 6.42
C LEU A 153 -4.82 -31.81 7.44
N SER A 154 -4.29 -30.74 8.01
CA SER A 154 -3.22 -30.81 9.03
C SER A 154 -3.75 -31.08 10.45
N THR A 155 -5.07 -31.12 10.63
CA THR A 155 -5.72 -31.26 11.94
C THR A 155 -6.34 -32.66 12.17
N GLU A 156 -6.29 -33.56 11.18
CA GLU A 156 -6.67 -34.98 11.30
C GLU A 156 -5.44 -35.88 11.52
#